data_AF-A0A3C0YM23-F1
#
_entry.id   AF-A0A3C0YM23-F1
#
_cell.length_a   1.000
_cell.length_b   1.000
_cell.length_c   1.000
_cell.angle_alpha   90.00
_cell.angle_beta   90.00
_cell.angle_gamma   90.00
#
_symmetry.space_group_name_H-M   'P 1'
#
loop_
_entity.id
_entity.type
_entity.pdbx_description
1 polymer ?
#
loop_
_entity_poly.entity_id
_entity_poly.type
_entity_poly.pdbx_seq_one_letter_code
_entity_poly.pdbx_strand_id
1 'polypeptide(L)'
;NSIHIALHPNDEIWKELNLSFSSKVSIHYCGGESRAETVLNTLQTIKDHADNSDWVLVHDAARPGIEEKDVERLIHALKDDLVGG
;
A
#
# COMPACT_ATOMS: atom_id res chain seq x y z
N ASN A 1 10.90 5.62 -0.86
CA ASN A 1 9.94 4.82 -0.07
C ASN A 1 8.76 5.69 0.36
N SER A 2 7.61 5.45 -0.26
CA SER A 2 6.30 6.03 0.02
C SER A 2 5.37 4.98 0.65
N ILE A 3 4.25 5.41 1.21
CA ILE A 3 3.16 4.57 1.72
C ILE A 3 1.88 5.06 1.04
N HIS A 4 1.13 4.15 0.44
CA HIS A 4 -0.11 4.45 -0.26
C HIS A 4 -1.27 3.72 0.41
N ILE A 5 -2.24 4.47 0.91
CA ILE A 5 -3.44 3.94 1.56
C ILE A 5 -4.60 4.08 0.58
N ALA A 6 -5.21 2.96 0.22
CA ALA A 6 -6.37 2.92 -0.65
C ALA A 6 -7.66 2.81 0.17
N LEU A 7 -8.60 3.69 -0.11
CA LEU A 7 -9.91 3.76 0.53
C LEU A 7 -11.00 3.59 -0.52
N HIS A 8 -12.18 3.19 -0.06
CA HIS A 8 -13.37 3.20 -0.90
C HIS A 8 -13.66 4.65 -1.39
N PRO A 9 -14.12 4.86 -2.65
CA PRO A 9 -14.36 6.20 -3.19
C PRO A 9 -15.26 7.10 -2.34
N ASN A 10 -16.21 6.49 -1.62
CA ASN A 10 -17.18 7.16 -0.75
C ASN A 10 -16.91 6.91 0.74
N ASP A 11 -15.66 6.67 1.15
CA ASP A 11 -15.33 6.54 2.58
C ASP A 11 -15.43 7.90 3.28
N GLU A 12 -16.53 8.11 4.01
CA GLU A 12 -16.77 9.32 4.80
C GLU A 12 -16.15 9.23 6.20
N ILE A 13 -15.99 8.02 6.75
CA ILE A 13 -15.45 7.83 8.10
C ILE A 13 -14.00 8.33 8.15
N TRP A 14 -13.20 8.00 7.15
CA TRP A 14 -11.79 8.41 7.10
C TRP A 14 -11.63 9.95 7.14
N LYS A 15 -12.55 10.68 6.51
CA LYS A 15 -12.53 12.15 6.47
C LYS A 15 -12.78 12.76 7.86
N GLU A 16 -13.51 12.07 8.73
CA GLU A 16 -13.85 12.54 10.07
C GLU A 16 -12.73 12.29 11.10
N LEU A 17 -11.84 11.32 10.85
CA LEU A 17 -10.82 10.89 11.82
C LEU A 17 -9.71 11.92 12.08
N ASN A 18 -9.63 13.03 11.32
CA ASN A 18 -8.65 14.12 11.48
C ASN A 18 -7.20 13.61 11.68
N LEU A 19 -6.81 12.58 10.93
CA LEU A 19 -5.49 11.96 11.03
C LEU A 19 -4.42 12.84 10.39
N SER A 20 -3.25 12.92 11.03
CA SER A 20 -2.07 13.58 10.48
C SER A 20 -1.00 12.53 10.17
N PHE A 21 -0.48 12.56 8.94
CA PHE A 21 0.55 11.63 8.49
C PHE A 21 1.81 12.37 8.08
N SER A 22 2.94 11.66 8.06
CA SER A 22 4.17 12.16 7.45
C SER A 22 4.00 12.37 5.93
N SER A 23 4.89 13.17 5.33
CA SER A 23 4.91 13.42 3.88
C SER A 23 5.12 12.18 3.01
N LYS A 24 5.47 11.04 3.61
CA LYS A 24 5.62 9.75 2.90
C LYS A 24 4.28 9.07 2.61
N VAL A 25 3.20 9.47 3.29
CA VAL A 25 1.89 8.82 3.16
C VAL A 25 1.02 9.57 2.18
N SER A 26 0.41 8.86 1.23
CA SER A 26 -0.60 9.39 0.32
C SER A 26 -1.88 8.56 0.42
N ILE A 27 -3.03 9.26 0.44
CA ILE A 27 -4.35 8.64 0.52
C ILE A 27 -4.99 8.66 -0.85
N HIS A 28 -5.53 7.53 -1.28
CA HIS A 28 -6.18 7.37 -2.59
C HIS A 28 -7.60 6.83 -2.41
N TYR A 29 -8.57 7.46 -3.05
CA TYR A 29 -9.98 7.05 -3.04
C TYR A 29 -10.29 6.22 -4.28
N CYS A 30 -9.54 5.14 -4.49
CA CYS A 30 -9.59 4.29 -5.68
C CYS A 30 -9.92 2.82 -5.39
N GLY A 31 -10.47 2.52 -4.21
CA GLY A 31 -10.96 1.20 -3.87
C GLY A 31 -12.00 0.66 -4.87
N GLY A 32 -12.00 -0.66 -5.04
CA GLY A 32 -12.95 -1.39 -5.89
C GLY A 32 -13.85 -2.33 -5.09
N GLU A 33 -14.65 -3.14 -5.79
CA GLU A 33 -15.60 -4.10 -5.21
C GLU A 33 -14.89 -5.26 -4.50
N SER A 34 -13.60 -5.44 -4.76
CA SER A 34 -12.77 -6.46 -4.11
C SER A 34 -11.41 -5.93 -3.69
N ARG A 35 -10.74 -6.69 -2.81
CA ARG A 35 -9.34 -6.45 -2.43
C ARG A 35 -8.41 -6.43 -3.65
N ALA A 36 -8.57 -7.39 -4.56
CA ALA A 36 -7.72 -7.51 -5.74
C ALA A 36 -7.88 -6.29 -6.67
N GLU A 37 -9.13 -5.86 -6.88
CA GLU A 37 -9.43 -4.66 -7.67
C GLU A 37 -8.86 -3.40 -7.02
N THR A 38 -9.00 -3.26 -5.69
CA THR A 38 -8.42 -2.14 -4.93
C THR A 38 -6.90 -2.07 -5.10
N VAL A 39 -6.21 -3.21 -4.99
CA VAL A 39 -4.76 -3.28 -5.19
C VAL A 39 -4.39 -2.88 -6.62
N LEU A 40 -5.08 -3.41 -7.63
CA LEU A 40 -4.83 -3.08 -9.03
C LEU A 40 -5.02 -1.59 -9.32
N ASN A 41 -6.14 -1.01 -8.88
CA ASN A 41 -6.44 0.41 -9.06
C ASN A 41 -5.39 1.30 -8.39
N THR A 42 -4.93 0.90 -7.20
CA THR A 42 -3.88 1.63 -6.47
C THR A 42 -2.56 1.59 -7.24
N LEU A 43 -2.13 0.41 -7.71
CA LEU A 43 -0.91 0.25 -8.50
C LEU A 43 -0.95 1.11 -9.78
N GLN A 44 -2.10 1.17 -10.45
CA GLN A 44 -2.30 2.06 -11.61
C GLN A 44 -2.21 3.54 -11.22
N THR A 45 -2.78 3.92 -10.08
CA THR A 45 -2.78 5.31 -9.57
C THR A 45 -1.38 5.80 -9.22
N ILE A 46 -0.52 4.91 -8.69
CA ILE A 46 0.83 5.27 -8.24
C ILE A 46 1.90 5.01 -9.31
N LYS A 47 1.51 4.65 -10.54
CA LYS A 47 2.44 4.27 -11.61
C LYS A 47 3.46 5.36 -11.93
N ASP A 48 3.08 6.63 -11.81
CA ASP A 48 3.98 7.76 -12.06
C ASP A 48 4.81 8.17 -10.83
N HIS A 49 4.61 7.49 -9.69
CA HIS A 49 5.30 7.74 -8.42
C HIS A 49 6.39 6.69 -8.11
N ALA A 50 6.51 5.64 -8.93
CA ALA A 50 7.45 4.55 -8.77
C ALA A 50 7.95 4.07 -10.14
N ASP A 51 9.20 3.65 -10.22
CA ASP A 51 9.73 3.05 -11.44
C ASP A 51 9.16 1.63 -11.64
N ASN A 52 9.09 1.15 -12.89
CA ASN A 52 8.60 -0.21 -13.17
C ASN A 52 9.45 -1.33 -12.53
N SER A 53 10.67 -1.00 -12.09
CA SER A 53 11.57 -1.90 -11.36
C SER A 53 11.47 -1.78 -9.84
N ASP A 54 10.67 -0.84 -9.33
CA ASP A 54 10.48 -0.68 -7.89
C ASP A 54 9.58 -1.78 -7.33
N TRP A 55 9.97 -2.25 -6.15
CA TRP A 55 9.21 -3.23 -5.41
C TRP A 55 8.05 -2.61 -4.66
N VAL A 56 6.88 -3.26 -4.74
CA VAL A 56 5.71 -2.89 -3.96
C VAL A 56 5.36 -4.01 -2.99
N LEU A 57 5.40 -3.69 -1.70
CA LEU A 57 4.85 -4.56 -0.65
C LEU A 57 3.39 -4.18 -0.40
N VAL A 58 2.47 -5.13 -0.59
CA VAL A 58 1.05 -4.93 -0.30
C VAL A 58 0.72 -5.54 1.06
N HIS A 59 0.21 -4.72 1.98
CA HIS A 59 -0.17 -5.15 3.34
C HIS A 59 -1.64 -4.90 3.64
N ASP A 60 -2.27 -5.82 4.37
CA ASP A 60 -3.67 -5.67 4.77
C ASP A 60 -3.81 -4.69 5.94
N ALA A 61 -4.69 -3.69 5.78
CA ALA A 61 -4.97 -2.71 6.83
C ALA A 61 -5.47 -3.33 8.16
N ALA A 62 -6.15 -4.48 8.10
CA ALA A 62 -6.67 -5.20 9.26
C ALA A 62 -5.60 -5.99 10.05
N ARG A 63 -4.32 -5.92 9.65
CA ARG A 63 -3.20 -6.62 10.30
C ARG A 63 -2.21 -5.64 10.94
N PRO A 64 -2.59 -4.90 12.00
CA PRO A 64 -1.73 -3.89 12.62
C PRO A 64 -0.54 -4.48 13.40
N GLY A 65 -0.57 -5.76 13.75
CA GLY A 65 0.45 -6.42 14.57
C GLY A 65 1.67 -6.94 13.82
N ILE A 66 1.96 -6.41 12.62
CA ILE A 66 3.18 -6.78 11.89
C ILE A 66 4.41 -6.16 12.57
N GLU A 67 5.46 -6.95 12.79
CA GLU A 67 6.70 -6.46 13.38
C GLU A 67 7.71 -6.09 12.28
N GLU A 68 8.57 -5.12 12.57
CA GLU A 68 9.65 -4.67 11.68
C GLU A 68 10.54 -5.84 11.22
N LYS A 69 10.92 -6.72 12.16
CA LYS A 69 11.75 -7.91 11.89
C LYS A 69 11.15 -8.85 10.84
N ASP A 70 9.82 -8.93 10.77
CA ASP A 70 9.13 -9.82 9.83
C ASP A 70 9.15 -9.22 8.42
N VAL A 71 8.96 -7.90 8.32
CA VAL A 71 9.09 -7.16 7.06
C VAL A 71 10.52 -7.23 6.53
N GLU A 72 11.52 -6.98 7.40
CA GLU A 72 12.93 -7.08 7.02
C GLU A 72 13.31 -8.47 6.54
N ARG A 73 12.82 -9.51 7.22
CA ARG A 73 13.05 -10.90 6.82
C ARG A 73 12.42 -11.21 5.47
N LEU A 74 11.20 -10.74 5.22
CA LEU A 74 10.51 -10.91 3.93
C LEU A 74 11.30 -10.25 2.80
N ILE A 75 11.71 -8.99 3.00
CA ILE A 75 12.51 -8.24 2.02
C ILE A 75 13.83 -8.97 1.73
N HIS A 76 14.55 -9.40 2.76
CA HIS A 76 15.82 -10.11 2.56
C HIS A 76 15.66 -11.45 1.82
N ALA A 77 14.55 -12.15 2.03
CA ALA A 77 14.27 -13.41 1.36
C ALA A 77 13.93 -13.24 -0.12
N LEU A 78 13.31 -12.11 -0.50
CA LEU A 78 12.76 -11.89 -1.83
C LEU A 78 13.51 -10.86 -2.68
N LYS A 79 14.46 -10.11 -2.12
CA LYS A 79 15.17 -9.03 -2.82
C LYS A 79 15.81 -9.43 -4.17
N ASP A 80 16.18 -10.70 -4.32
CA ASP A 80 16.84 -11.25 -5.51
C ASP A 80 15.87 -12.11 -6.35
N ASP A 81 14.60 -12.23 -5.94
CA ASP A 81 13.55 -12.91 -6.71
C ASP A 81 13.06 -12.00 -7.85
N LEU A 82 12.77 -12.54 -9.02
CA LEU A 82 12.41 -11.71 -10.18
C LEU A 82 10.99 -11.12 -10.09
N VAL A 83 10.12 -11.70 -9.27
CA VAL A 83 8.68 -11.35 -9.22
C VAL A 83 8.14 -11.15 -7.81
N GLY A 84 8.85 -11.59 -6.77
CA GLY A 84 8.52 -11.22 -5.40
C GLY A 84 7.67 -12.15 -4.57
N GLY A 85 7.63 -13.42 -4.96
CA GLY A 85 6.94 -14.48 -4.24
C GLY A 85 5.45 -14.59 -4.54
#